data_AF-A0A929PJR6-F1
#
_entry.id   AF-A0A929PJR6-F1
#
_cell.length_a   1.000
_cell.length_b   1.000
_cell.length_c   1.000
_cell.angle_alpha   90.00
_cell.angle_beta   90.00
_cell.angle_gamma   90.00
#
_symmetry.space_group_name_H-M   'P 1'
#
loop_
_entity.id
_entity.type
_entity.pdbx_description
1 polymer ?
#
loop_
_entity_poly.entity_id
_entity_poly.type
_entity_poly.pdbx_seq_one_letter_code
_entity_poly.pdbx_strand_id
1 'polypeptide(L)'
;MENPEKITPQERTTLDIGELYLPEFYDTVKTLDQVIPVDYYLPGCPPPPDLIMNAVNDILKGELPEKGTVLAPNKSLCDTCPRAEERREGIAIKEIKRPHEIKLSPWKCFLEQGIICLGPATRSGCGERCISANMPCRGCMGPVKGTIDQGTKAFSMIASILGLEEEEGMTEEEVKRLIN
;
A
#
# COMPACT_ATOMS: atom_id res chain seq x y z
N MET A 1 -24.24 -1.25 23.11
CA MET A 1 -23.52 -2.34 23.79
C MET A 1 -23.12 -1.80 25.15
N GLU A 2 -23.80 -2.20 26.21
CA GLU A 2 -23.62 -1.63 27.55
C GLU A 2 -22.64 -2.49 28.34
N ASN A 3 -21.61 -1.85 28.92
CA ASN A 3 -20.63 -2.47 29.82
C ASN A 3 -20.61 -1.69 31.15
N PRO A 4 -21.69 -1.79 31.94
CA PRO A 4 -21.90 -0.97 33.14
C PRO A 4 -20.81 -1.19 34.20
N GLU A 5 -20.25 -2.39 34.26
CA GLU A 5 -19.17 -2.76 35.20
C GLU A 5 -17.76 -2.47 34.66
N LYS A 6 -17.66 -1.91 33.44
CA LYS A 6 -16.39 -1.62 32.76
C LYS A 6 -15.44 -2.84 32.70
N ILE A 7 -16.01 -4.04 32.61
CA ILE A 7 -15.22 -5.27 32.47
C ILE A 7 -14.50 -5.21 31.14
N THR A 8 -13.17 -5.26 31.20
CA THR A 8 -12.31 -5.32 30.02
C THR A 8 -11.61 -6.68 30.00
N PRO A 9 -11.21 -7.19 28.83
CA PRO A 9 -10.37 -8.39 28.77
C PRO A 9 -9.14 -8.25 29.67
N GLN A 10 -8.89 -9.25 30.51
CA GLN A 10 -7.74 -9.33 31.42
C GLN A 10 -6.87 -10.53 31.04
N GLU A 11 -5.55 -10.43 31.21
CA GLU A 11 -4.62 -11.54 30.95
C GLU A 11 -4.88 -12.76 31.83
N ARG A 12 -5.44 -12.55 33.03
CA ARG A 12 -5.76 -13.62 33.96
C ARG A 12 -7.20 -13.49 34.47
N THR A 13 -7.96 -14.59 34.40
CA THR A 13 -9.31 -14.70 34.97
C THR A 13 -9.45 -15.99 35.76
N THR A 14 -9.96 -15.91 36.99
CA THR A 14 -10.24 -17.08 37.84
C THR A 14 -11.70 -17.47 37.70
N LEU A 15 -11.96 -18.73 37.36
CA LEU A 15 -13.30 -19.34 37.26
C LEU A 15 -13.36 -20.62 38.09
N ASP A 16 -14.56 -21.19 38.28
CA ASP A 16 -14.76 -22.47 38.98
C ASP A 16 -14.03 -23.65 38.31
N ILE A 17 -13.74 -23.50 37.01
CA ILE A 17 -12.98 -24.48 36.21
C ILE A 17 -11.45 -24.31 36.30
N GLY A 18 -10.98 -23.29 37.02
CA GLY A 18 -9.55 -22.97 37.18
C GLY A 18 -9.17 -21.55 36.71
N GLU A 19 -7.87 -21.29 36.65
CA GLU A 19 -7.32 -20.04 36.13
C GLU A 19 -7.15 -20.11 34.60
N LEU A 20 -7.69 -19.12 33.90
CA LEU A 20 -7.54 -18.93 32.47
C LEU A 20 -6.58 -17.78 32.18
N TYR A 21 -5.80 -17.94 31.11
CA TYR A 21 -4.78 -16.98 30.66
C TYR A 21 -5.05 -16.54 29.22
N LEU A 22 -5.04 -15.23 28.98
CA LEU A 22 -5.01 -14.64 27.64
C LEU A 22 -3.57 -14.19 27.31
N PRO A 23 -3.16 -14.21 26.03
CA PRO A 23 -1.89 -13.61 25.63
C PRO A 23 -1.83 -12.12 25.95
N GLU A 24 -0.66 -11.66 26.37
CA GLU A 24 -0.39 -10.22 26.52
C GLU A 24 -0.29 -9.53 25.15
N PHE A 25 -0.58 -8.24 25.14
CA PHE A 25 -0.30 -7.40 23.97
C PHE A 25 1.11 -6.82 24.08
N TYR A 26 1.85 -6.85 22.98
CA TYR A 26 3.08 -6.09 22.84
C TYR A 26 2.78 -4.62 22.56
N ASP A 27 3.72 -3.73 22.89
CA ASP A 27 3.62 -2.28 22.62
C ASP A 27 3.62 -1.93 21.12
N THR A 28 4.05 -2.87 20.26
CA THR A 28 4.09 -2.68 18.81
C THR A 28 3.82 -3.98 18.08
N VAL A 29 3.32 -3.86 16.84
CA VAL A 29 3.21 -4.98 15.91
C VAL A 29 4.57 -5.25 15.26
N LYS A 30 4.87 -6.52 15.00
CA LYS A 30 6.07 -6.95 14.28
C LYS A 30 5.67 -7.66 12.99
N THR A 31 6.49 -7.51 11.95
CA THR A 31 6.40 -8.39 10.78
C THR A 31 6.93 -9.78 11.16
N LEU A 32 6.53 -10.82 10.40
CA LEU A 32 6.99 -12.18 10.68
C LEU A 32 8.51 -12.32 10.59
N ASP A 33 9.13 -11.63 9.64
CA ASP A 33 10.58 -11.64 9.40
C ASP A 33 11.40 -10.91 10.49
N GLN A 34 10.75 -10.12 11.35
CA GLN A 34 11.40 -9.57 12.55
C GLN A 34 11.47 -10.58 13.71
N VAL A 35 10.77 -11.71 13.60
CA VAL A 35 10.65 -12.71 14.67
C VAL A 35 11.31 -14.02 14.28
N ILE A 36 11.15 -14.45 13.03
CA ILE A 36 11.72 -15.69 12.50
C ILE A 36 12.24 -15.46 11.07
N PRO A 37 13.22 -16.25 10.59
CA PRO A 37 13.65 -16.20 9.20
C PRO A 37 12.48 -16.56 8.25
N VAL A 38 12.18 -15.68 7.29
CA VAL A 38 11.15 -15.92 6.26
C VAL A 38 11.80 -16.22 4.91
N ASP A 39 11.48 -17.38 4.34
CA ASP A 39 12.03 -17.81 3.04
C ASP A 39 11.39 -17.10 1.84
N TYR A 40 10.08 -16.84 1.87
CA TYR A 40 9.34 -16.23 0.76
C TYR A 40 8.18 -15.37 1.26
N TYR A 41 7.78 -14.40 0.45
CA TYR A 41 6.67 -13.51 0.76
C TYR A 41 5.55 -13.62 -0.27
N LEU A 42 4.31 -13.78 0.20
CA LEU A 42 3.12 -13.71 -0.64
C LEU A 42 2.30 -12.46 -0.28
N PRO A 43 2.40 -11.38 -1.07
CA PRO A 43 1.80 -10.10 -0.71
C PRO A 43 0.29 -10.04 -1.00
N GLY A 44 -0.39 -9.16 -0.26
CA GLY A 44 -1.80 -8.81 -0.43
C GLY A 44 -2.58 -8.85 0.87
N CYS A 45 -3.67 -8.09 0.93
CA CYS A 45 -4.57 -8.03 2.10
C CYS A 45 -6.03 -8.26 1.66
N PRO A 46 -6.44 -9.52 1.38
CA PRO A 46 -5.60 -10.73 1.32
C PRO A 46 -4.89 -10.91 -0.05
N PRO A 47 -3.92 -11.83 -0.17
CA PRO A 47 -3.34 -12.21 -1.45
C PRO A 47 -4.41 -12.72 -2.44
N PRO A 48 -4.28 -12.42 -3.75
CA PRO A 48 -5.19 -12.94 -4.76
C PRO A 48 -5.16 -14.48 -4.84
N PRO A 49 -6.29 -15.16 -5.10
CA PRO A 49 -6.35 -16.62 -5.20
C PRO A 49 -5.36 -17.22 -6.20
N ASP A 50 -5.23 -16.62 -7.39
CA ASP A 50 -4.32 -17.10 -8.43
C ASP A 50 -2.86 -17.03 -7.96
N LEU A 51 -2.51 -16.00 -7.20
CA LEU A 51 -1.18 -15.83 -6.62
C LEU A 51 -0.87 -16.92 -5.59
N ILE A 52 -1.86 -17.25 -4.75
CA ILE A 52 -1.76 -18.35 -3.77
C ILE A 52 -1.58 -19.68 -4.50
N MET A 53 -2.38 -19.96 -5.53
CA MET A 53 -2.31 -21.20 -6.28
C MET A 53 -0.98 -21.36 -7.02
N ASN A 54 -0.46 -20.28 -7.61
CA ASN A 54 0.85 -20.29 -8.25
C ASN A 54 1.96 -20.60 -7.24
N ALA A 55 1.97 -19.92 -6.08
CA ALA A 55 2.94 -20.18 -5.03
C ALA A 55 2.91 -21.63 -4.54
N VAL A 56 1.71 -22.21 -4.32
CA VAL A 56 1.57 -23.62 -3.93
C VAL A 56 2.12 -24.56 -5.00
N ASN A 57 1.81 -24.31 -6.28
CA ASN A 57 2.31 -25.14 -7.37
C ASN A 57 3.83 -25.08 -7.51
N ASP A 58 4.43 -23.89 -7.36
CA ASP A 58 5.88 -23.71 -7.43
C ASP A 58 6.58 -24.46 -6.28
N ILE A 59 6.00 -24.42 -5.07
CA ILE A 59 6.46 -25.21 -3.92
C ILE A 59 6.40 -26.71 -4.22
N LEU A 60 5.27 -27.21 -4.74
CA LEU A 60 5.06 -28.64 -5.01
C LEU A 60 5.98 -29.18 -6.10
N LYS A 61 6.35 -28.36 -7.09
CA LYS A 61 7.29 -28.73 -8.16
C LYS A 61 8.76 -28.58 -7.75
N GLY A 62 9.04 -27.89 -6.65
CA GLY A 62 10.40 -27.50 -6.28
C GLY A 62 10.99 -26.39 -7.16
N GLU A 63 10.14 -25.62 -7.86
CA GLU A 63 10.52 -24.54 -8.78
C GLU A 63 10.53 -23.18 -8.04
N LEU A 64 11.17 -23.14 -6.87
CA LEU A 64 11.18 -21.93 -6.05
C LEU A 64 12.31 -20.97 -6.44
N PRO A 65 12.06 -19.64 -6.44
CA PRO A 65 13.08 -18.65 -6.68
C PRO A 65 14.07 -18.57 -5.49
N GLU A 66 15.02 -17.64 -5.55
CA GLU A 66 15.92 -17.38 -4.42
C GLU A 66 15.14 -16.96 -3.16
N LYS A 67 15.63 -17.39 -1.99
CA LYS A 67 15.06 -17.00 -0.69
C LYS A 67 15.03 -15.48 -0.52
N GLY A 68 14.01 -14.98 0.17
CA GLY A 68 13.69 -13.56 0.30
C GLY A 68 12.87 -13.00 -0.87
N THR A 69 12.59 -13.80 -1.90
CA THR A 69 11.78 -13.34 -3.04
C THR A 69 10.31 -13.14 -2.65
N VAL A 70 9.76 -12.04 -3.15
CA VAL A 70 8.30 -11.79 -3.13
C VAL A 70 7.68 -12.51 -4.32
N LEU A 71 6.81 -13.48 -4.07
CA LEU A 71 6.11 -14.32 -5.05
C LEU A 71 4.97 -13.55 -5.72
N ALA A 72 5.30 -12.42 -6.35
CA ALA A 72 4.39 -11.57 -7.09
C ALA A 72 5.14 -10.78 -8.17
N PRO A 73 4.44 -10.28 -9.21
CA PRO A 73 5.06 -9.54 -10.30
C PRO A 73 5.98 -8.43 -9.81
N ASN A 74 7.13 -8.25 -10.47
CA ASN A 74 8.08 -7.20 -10.12
C ASN A 74 7.88 -5.90 -10.90
N LYS A 75 6.65 -5.38 -10.82
CA LYS A 75 6.21 -4.14 -11.48
C LYS A 75 5.30 -3.35 -10.56
N SER A 76 5.19 -2.06 -10.80
CA SER A 76 4.24 -1.21 -10.09
C SER A 76 2.81 -1.50 -10.57
N LEU A 77 1.80 -1.16 -9.77
CA LEU A 77 0.40 -1.26 -10.21
C LEU A 77 0.13 -0.38 -11.44
N CYS A 78 0.87 0.72 -11.61
CA CYS A 78 0.71 1.58 -12.77
C CYS A 78 1.03 0.88 -14.08
N ASP A 79 1.91 -0.13 -14.07
CA ASP A 79 2.30 -0.87 -15.29
C ASP A 79 1.18 -1.75 -15.84
N THR A 80 0.21 -2.11 -15.00
CA THR A 80 -0.97 -2.92 -15.36
C THR A 80 -2.28 -2.13 -15.24
N CYS A 81 -2.21 -0.84 -14.91
CA CYS A 81 -3.39 -0.02 -14.65
C CYS A 81 -4.11 0.32 -15.97
N PRO A 82 -5.42 0.06 -16.09
CA PRO A 82 -6.17 0.36 -17.31
C PRO A 82 -6.29 1.87 -17.60
N ARG A 83 -5.97 2.72 -16.63
CA ARG A 83 -5.99 4.19 -16.75
C ARG A 83 -4.66 4.77 -17.23
N ALA A 84 -3.65 3.92 -17.49
CA ALA A 84 -2.30 4.36 -17.82
C ALA A 84 -2.19 4.92 -19.24
N GLU A 85 -3.03 4.48 -20.19
CA GLU A 85 -2.96 4.93 -21.59
C GLU A 85 -3.39 6.39 -21.76
N GLU A 86 -4.41 6.84 -21.02
CA GLU A 86 -4.87 8.23 -21.06
C GLU A 86 -4.10 9.15 -20.10
N ARG A 87 -3.13 8.60 -19.36
CA ARG A 87 -2.36 9.35 -18.37
C ARG A 87 -1.33 10.24 -19.07
N ARG A 88 -1.29 11.50 -18.67
CA ARG A 88 -0.31 12.48 -19.14
C ARG A 88 1.10 12.13 -18.66
N GLU A 89 2.08 12.49 -19.47
CA GLU A 89 3.47 12.56 -19.04
C GLU A 89 3.64 13.77 -18.10
N GLY A 90 4.38 13.60 -16.99
CA GLY A 90 4.50 14.65 -15.97
C GLY A 90 3.21 14.88 -15.17
N ILE A 91 2.84 13.93 -14.30
CA ILE A 91 1.66 14.10 -13.43
C ILE A 91 1.87 15.31 -12.51
N ALA A 92 0.98 16.28 -12.58
CA ALA A 92 0.91 17.39 -11.64
C ALA A 92 -0.44 17.42 -10.91
N ILE A 93 -0.40 17.71 -9.61
CA ILE A 93 -1.55 17.81 -8.73
C ILE A 93 -1.60 19.22 -8.16
N LYS A 94 -2.70 19.95 -8.38
CA LYS A 94 -2.90 21.28 -7.78
C LYS A 94 -3.32 21.20 -6.32
N GLU A 95 -4.27 20.31 -6.04
CA GLU A 95 -4.87 20.14 -4.73
C GLU A 95 -5.19 18.67 -4.49
N ILE A 96 -5.10 18.26 -3.23
CA ILE A 96 -5.47 16.91 -2.80
C ILE A 96 -6.94 16.90 -2.40
N LYS A 97 -7.68 15.93 -2.92
CA LYS A 97 -9.09 15.70 -2.64
C LYS A 97 -9.33 14.32 -2.04
N ARG A 98 -10.43 14.19 -1.32
CA ARG A 98 -10.97 12.92 -0.86
C ARG A 98 -11.96 12.38 -1.89
N PRO A 99 -12.07 11.05 -2.05
CA PRO A 99 -13.01 10.43 -2.99
C PRO A 99 -14.47 10.88 -2.87
N HIS A 100 -14.90 11.38 -1.71
CA HIS A 100 -16.27 11.86 -1.48
C HIS A 100 -16.49 13.34 -1.87
N GLU A 101 -15.42 14.11 -2.09
CA GLU A 101 -15.50 15.54 -2.40
C GLU A 101 -15.75 15.79 -3.89
N ILE A 102 -15.45 14.80 -4.75
CA ILE A 102 -15.59 14.91 -6.21
C ILE A 102 -16.18 13.66 -6.83
N LYS A 103 -16.80 13.83 -8.00
CA LYS A 103 -17.20 12.72 -8.86
C LYS A 103 -16.00 12.23 -9.66
N LEU A 104 -15.53 11.01 -9.36
CA LEU A 104 -14.37 10.41 -10.01
C LEU A 104 -14.69 9.94 -11.43
N SER A 105 -13.90 10.40 -12.39
CA SER A 105 -13.88 9.84 -13.75
C SER A 105 -13.35 8.39 -13.70
N PRO A 106 -14.05 7.43 -14.32
CA PRO A 106 -13.60 6.04 -14.44
C PRO A 106 -12.37 5.81 -15.33
N TRP A 107 -12.06 6.73 -16.24
CA TRP A 107 -11.00 6.57 -17.24
C TRP A 107 -9.74 7.39 -16.90
N LYS A 108 -9.90 8.56 -16.29
CA LYS A 108 -8.77 9.42 -15.92
C LYS A 108 -7.97 8.84 -14.76
N CYS A 109 -6.65 9.04 -14.75
CA CYS A 109 -5.79 8.69 -13.62
C CYS A 109 -6.28 9.36 -12.32
N PHE A 110 -6.25 8.65 -11.19
CA PHE A 110 -6.68 9.21 -9.90
C PHE A 110 -5.77 10.34 -9.40
N LEU A 111 -4.46 10.23 -9.61
CA LEU A 111 -3.51 11.27 -9.19
C LEU A 111 -3.80 12.59 -9.92
N GLU A 112 -4.04 12.55 -11.24
CA GLU A 112 -4.42 13.74 -12.03
C GLU A 112 -5.81 14.32 -11.69
N GLN A 113 -6.58 13.61 -10.87
CA GLN A 113 -7.86 14.09 -10.33
C GLN A 113 -7.69 14.64 -8.90
N GLY A 114 -6.46 14.71 -8.39
CA GLY A 114 -6.16 15.13 -7.02
C GLY A 114 -6.40 14.03 -5.98
N ILE A 115 -6.64 12.79 -6.37
CA ILE A 115 -6.87 11.68 -5.44
C ILE A 115 -5.58 10.93 -5.18
N ILE A 116 -5.19 10.85 -3.91
CA ILE A 116 -4.05 10.02 -3.49
C ILE A 116 -4.30 8.56 -3.88
N CYS A 117 -3.42 8.06 -4.75
CA CYS A 117 -3.40 6.68 -5.22
C CYS A 117 -2.00 6.12 -5.00
N LEU A 118 -1.89 5.02 -4.25
CA LEU A 118 -0.58 4.41 -3.93
C LEU A 118 -0.04 3.52 -5.05
N GLY A 119 -0.70 3.46 -6.21
CA GLY A 119 -0.35 2.57 -7.31
C GLY A 119 1.13 2.61 -7.73
N PRO A 120 1.76 3.79 -7.88
CA PRO A 120 3.17 3.87 -8.27
C PRO A 120 4.13 3.30 -7.22
N ALA A 121 3.77 3.35 -5.93
CA ALA A 121 4.57 2.81 -4.82
C ALA A 121 4.16 1.37 -4.43
N THR A 122 3.29 0.73 -5.21
CA THR A 122 2.68 -0.56 -4.86
C THR A 122 2.91 -1.58 -5.94
N ARG A 123 3.24 -2.81 -5.53
CA ARG A 123 3.41 -3.94 -6.46
C ARG A 123 2.09 -4.30 -7.18
N SER A 124 2.19 -4.71 -8.44
CA SER A 124 1.06 -5.26 -9.20
C SER A 124 0.76 -6.72 -8.84
N GLY A 125 -0.23 -7.31 -9.52
CA GLY A 125 -0.63 -8.71 -9.32
C GLY A 125 -1.97 -8.90 -8.62
N CYS A 126 -2.61 -7.82 -8.14
CA CYS A 126 -3.94 -7.89 -7.54
C CYS A 126 -5.11 -7.90 -8.54
N GLY A 127 -4.82 -7.81 -9.84
CA GLY A 127 -5.83 -7.69 -10.90
C GLY A 127 -6.58 -6.35 -10.85
N GLU A 128 -5.93 -5.31 -10.36
CA GLU A 128 -6.42 -3.92 -10.38
C GLU A 128 -7.80 -3.74 -9.74
N ARG A 129 -8.21 -4.63 -8.84
CA ARG A 129 -9.59 -4.72 -8.29
C ARG A 129 -10.15 -3.39 -7.78
N CYS A 130 -9.34 -2.62 -7.05
CA CYS A 130 -9.74 -1.30 -6.58
C CYS A 130 -10.00 -0.34 -7.74
N ILE A 131 -9.09 -0.32 -8.73
CA ILE A 131 -9.15 0.56 -9.89
C ILE A 131 -10.40 0.25 -10.73
N SER A 132 -10.68 -1.04 -10.93
CA SER A 132 -11.88 -1.55 -11.63
C SER A 132 -13.18 -1.18 -10.90
N ALA A 133 -13.13 -1.06 -9.57
CA ALA A 133 -14.24 -0.56 -8.75
C ALA A 133 -14.28 0.99 -8.66
N ASN A 134 -13.53 1.69 -9.53
CA ASN A 134 -13.40 3.14 -9.53
C ASN A 134 -12.89 3.73 -8.18
N MET A 135 -11.99 3.01 -7.51
CA MET A 135 -11.36 3.43 -6.26
C MET A 135 -9.82 3.46 -6.38
N PRO A 136 -9.14 4.41 -5.71
CA PRO A 136 -7.68 4.49 -5.75
C PRO A 136 -7.02 3.30 -5.05
N CYS A 137 -5.81 2.94 -5.50
CA CYS A 137 -4.99 1.92 -4.85
C CYS A 137 -4.65 2.32 -3.41
N ARG A 138 -4.75 1.34 -2.50
CA ARG A 138 -4.49 1.48 -1.06
C ARG A 138 -3.17 0.85 -0.59
N GLY A 139 -2.35 0.34 -1.50
CA GLY A 139 -1.01 -0.15 -1.13
C GLY A 139 -0.93 -1.56 -0.59
N CYS A 140 -2.02 -2.34 -0.59
CA CYS A 140 -2.07 -3.64 0.11
C CYS A 140 -1.12 -4.72 -0.41
N MET A 141 -0.62 -4.62 -1.65
CA MET A 141 0.37 -5.54 -2.22
C MET A 141 1.81 -5.23 -1.79
N GLY A 142 1.99 -4.21 -0.94
CA GLY A 142 3.30 -3.80 -0.44
C GLY A 142 4.18 -3.11 -1.51
N PRO A 143 5.43 -2.81 -1.14
CA PRO A 143 6.33 -2.00 -1.95
C PRO A 143 6.82 -2.71 -3.22
N VAL A 144 7.17 -1.89 -4.21
CA VAL A 144 7.96 -2.33 -5.38
C VAL A 144 9.39 -2.73 -4.96
N LYS A 145 10.08 -3.52 -5.78
CA LYS A 145 11.47 -3.94 -5.47
C LYS A 145 12.39 -2.73 -5.32
N GLY A 146 13.33 -2.83 -4.38
CA GLY A 146 14.27 -1.74 -4.06
C GLY A 146 13.68 -0.62 -3.20
N THR A 147 12.42 -0.76 -2.76
CA THR A 147 11.81 0.16 -1.80
C THR A 147 11.74 -0.51 -0.43
N ILE A 148 12.41 0.09 0.55
CA ILE A 148 12.40 -0.38 1.94
C ILE A 148 11.08 0.01 2.61
N ASP A 149 10.73 1.29 2.51
CA ASP A 149 9.54 1.86 3.13
C ASP A 149 8.58 2.38 2.05
N GLN A 150 7.43 1.73 1.93
CA GLN A 150 6.39 2.09 0.97
C GLN A 150 5.85 3.51 1.22
N GLY A 151 5.67 3.88 2.49
CA GLY A 151 5.13 5.17 2.90
C GLY A 151 6.06 6.31 2.52
N THR A 152 7.35 6.14 2.75
CA THR A 152 8.39 7.11 2.37
C THR A 152 8.47 7.26 0.86
N LYS A 153 8.38 6.15 0.10
CA LYS A 153 8.36 6.22 -1.36
C LYS A 153 7.09 6.89 -1.89
N ALA A 154 5.94 6.61 -1.29
CA ALA A 154 4.68 7.27 -1.61
C ALA A 154 4.72 8.77 -1.25
N PHE A 155 5.30 9.13 -0.10
CA PHE A 155 5.47 10.51 0.32
C PHE A 155 6.38 11.27 -0.65
N SER A 156 7.54 10.70 -1.00
CA SER A 156 8.45 11.26 -2.00
C SER A 156 7.74 11.47 -3.34
N MET A 157 6.96 10.48 -3.81
CA MET A 157 6.16 10.62 -5.01
C MET A 157 5.15 11.77 -4.92
N ILE A 158 4.39 11.87 -3.82
CA ILE A 158 3.36 12.92 -3.64
C ILE A 158 4.02 14.30 -3.59
N ALA A 159 5.11 14.45 -2.82
CA ALA A 159 5.85 15.70 -2.72
C ALA A 159 6.39 16.15 -4.08
N SER A 160 6.83 15.21 -4.93
CA SER A 160 7.33 15.52 -6.27
C SER A 160 6.27 15.90 -7.28
N ILE A 161 4.98 15.67 -7.05
CA ILE A 161 3.91 15.96 -8.04
C ILE A 161 2.92 17.03 -7.59
N LEU A 162 2.93 17.38 -6.30
CA LEU A 162 2.04 18.38 -5.73
C LEU A 162 2.60 19.78 -5.96
N GLY A 163 1.83 20.67 -6.60
CA GLY A 163 2.21 22.06 -6.84
C GLY A 163 3.17 22.29 -8.02
N LEU A 164 3.55 21.26 -8.77
CA LEU A 164 4.55 21.38 -9.86
C LEU A 164 4.22 22.45 -10.92
N GLU A 165 2.95 22.64 -11.28
CA GLU A 165 2.57 23.66 -12.28
C GLU A 165 2.86 25.10 -11.80
N GLU A 166 2.92 25.32 -10.48
CA GLU A 166 3.27 26.62 -9.90
C GLU A 166 4.80 26.84 -9.92
N GLU A 167 5.59 25.77 -9.85
CA GLU A 167 7.05 25.81 -9.92
C GLU A 167 7.57 26.12 -11.33
N GLU A 168 6.95 25.57 -12.38
CA GLU A 168 7.34 25.84 -13.78
C GLU A 168 7.18 27.32 -14.19
N GLY A 169 6.34 28.08 -13.47
CA GLY A 169 6.16 29.51 -13.68
C GLY A 169 7.16 30.41 -12.93
N MET A 170 8.03 29.83 -12.09
CA MET A 170 8.95 30.58 -11.24
C MET A 170 10.26 30.89 -11.96
N THR A 171 10.68 32.16 -11.89
CA THR A 171 11.99 32.59 -12.38
C THR A 171 13.11 32.06 -11.48
N GLU A 172 14.32 31.88 -12.03
CA GLU A 172 15.51 31.48 -11.25
C GLU A 172 15.77 32.38 -10.02
N GLU A 173 15.36 33.65 -10.11
CA GLU A 173 15.50 34.63 -9.03
C GLU A 173 14.50 34.38 -7.89
N GLU A 174 13.27 33.96 -8.21
CA GLU A 174 12.26 33.56 -7.24
C GLU A 174 12.64 32.24 -6.55
N VAL A 175 13.18 31.29 -7.30
CA VAL A 175 13.70 30.02 -6.74
C VAL A 175 14.89 30.29 -5.80
N LYS A 176 15.83 31.16 -6.18
CA LYS A 176 16.96 31.56 -5.30
C LYS A 176 16.55 32.29 -4.04
N ARG A 177 15.43 33.02 -4.03
CA ARG A 177 14.88 33.70 -2.84
C ARG A 177 14.21 32.74 -1.86
N LEU A 178 13.76 31.56 -2.30
CA LEU A 178 13.16 30.55 -1.43
C LEU A 178 14.19 29.66 -0.72
N ILE A 179 15.40 29.56 -1.29
CA ILE A 179 16.47 28.69 -0.79
C ILE A 179 17.41 29.41 0.20
N ASN A 180 17.38 30.75 0.23
CA ASN A 180 18.13 31.61 1.17
C ASN A 180 17.23 32.20 2.24
#